data_AF-A0A2X2E792-F1
#
_entry.id   AF-A0A2X2E792-F1
#
_cell.length_a   1.000
_cell.length_b   1.000
_cell.length_c   1.000
_cell.angle_alpha   90.00
_cell.angle_beta   90.00
_cell.angle_gamma   90.00
#
_symmetry.space_group_name_H-M   'P 1'
#
loop_
_entity.id
_entity.type
_entity.pdbx_description
1 polymer ?
#
loop_
_entity_poly.entity_id
_entity_poly.type
_entity_poly.pdbx_seq_one_letter_code
_entity_poly.pdbx_strand_id
1 'polypeptide(L)' 'MASSTFYIPSVNKLGAGCLADAINSMKDFGFHKALIVTDSVLNQLGVCK' A
#
# COMPACT_ATOMS: atom_id res chain seq x y z
N MET A 1 -12.78 -34.03 5.73
CA MET A 1 -12.26 -32.89 4.93
C MET A 1 -11.46 -32.01 5.88
N ALA A 2 -10.19 -31.70 5.57
CA ALA A 2 -9.38 -30.85 6.42
C ALA A 2 -9.80 -29.38 6.23
N SER A 3 -9.97 -28.65 7.33
CA SER A 3 -10.20 -27.21 7.31
C SER A 3 -8.87 -26.49 7.06
N SER A 4 -8.84 -25.57 6.09
CA SER A 4 -7.69 -24.71 5.83
C SER A 4 -8.09 -23.25 6.06
N THR A 5 -7.16 -22.47 6.60
CA THR A 5 -7.36 -21.02 6.80
C THR A 5 -6.62 -20.27 5.70
N PHE A 6 -7.32 -19.35 5.04
CA PHE A 6 -6.76 -18.48 4.02
C PHE A 6 -6.64 -17.05 4.58
N TYR A 7 -5.43 -16.51 4.57
CA TYR A 7 -5.15 -15.15 5.05
C TYR A 7 -4.98 -14.21 3.86
N ILE A 8 -5.79 -13.15 3.82
CA ILE A 8 -5.75 -12.10 2.80
C ILE A 8 -5.92 -10.74 3.48
N PRO A 9 -5.34 -9.64 2.94
CA PRO A 9 -5.61 -8.30 3.44
C PRO A 9 -7.09 -7.95 3.36
N SER A 10 -7.59 -7.18 4.33
CA SER A 10 -8.99 -6.73 4.37
C SER A 10 -9.34 -5.75 3.24
N VAL A 11 -8.34 -5.09 2.64
CA VAL A 11 -8.52 -4.15 1.54
C VAL A 11 -7.43 -4.38 0.49
N ASN A 12 -7.84 -4.61 -0.76
CA ASN A 12 -6.95 -4.75 -1.91
C ASN A 12 -7.36 -3.70 -2.98
N LYS A 13 -6.53 -2.69 -3.21
CA LYS A 13 -6.80 -1.65 -4.23
C LYS A 13 -6.10 -2.03 -5.53
N LEU A 14 -6.88 -2.24 -6.59
CA LEU A 14 -6.40 -2.73 -7.90
C LEU A 14 -6.84 -1.79 -9.02
N GLY A 15 -6.09 -1.79 -10.13
CA GLY A 15 -6.36 -0.96 -11.32
C GLY A 15 -5.41 0.22 -11.48
N ALA A 16 -5.40 0.82 -12.67
CA ALA A 16 -4.60 2.01 -12.93
C ALA A 16 -5.07 3.18 -12.04
N GLY A 17 -4.12 3.89 -11.42
CA GLY A 17 -4.42 5.01 -10.51
C GLY A 17 -4.74 4.61 -9.06
N CYS A 18 -4.81 3.32 -8.73
CA CYS A 18 -5.21 2.86 -7.39
C CYS A 18 -4.29 3.33 -6.24
N LEU A 19 -3.04 3.72 -6.56
CA LEU A 19 -2.10 4.26 -5.58
C LEU A 19 -2.59 5.59 -4.99
N ALA A 20 -3.16 6.48 -5.81
CA ALA A 20 -3.69 7.76 -5.34
C ALA A 20 -4.88 7.54 -4.39
N ASP A 21 -5.77 6.61 -4.74
CA ASP A 21 -6.90 6.23 -3.91
C ASP A 21 -6.46 5.59 -2.59
N ALA A 22 -5.40 4.78 -2.61
CA ALA A 22 -4.80 4.20 -1.41
C ALA A 22 -4.28 5.30 -0.46
N ILE A 23 -3.53 6.28 -0.98
CA ILE A 23 -3.01 7.40 -0.18
C ILE A 23 -4.15 8.26 0.39
N ASN A 24 -5.20 8.52 -0.37
CA ASN A 24 -6.36 9.28 0.13
C ASN A 24 -7.08 8.52 1.25
N SER A 25 -7.24 7.19 1.11
CA SER A 25 -7.84 6.35 2.14
C SER A 25 -7.01 6.33 3.43
N MET A 26 -5.69 6.59 3.35
CA MET A 26 -4.83 6.59 4.53
C MET A 26 -5.04 7.80 5.45
N LYS A 27 -5.58 8.91 4.92
CA LYS A 27 -5.82 10.15 5.69
C LYS A 27 -6.81 9.92 6.83
N ASP A 28 -7.74 8.99 6.65
CA ASP A 28 -8.79 8.66 7.63
C ASP A 28 -8.25 7.94 8.87
N PHE A 29 -7.02 7.38 8.81
CA PHE A 29 -6.40 6.70 9.96
C PHE A 29 -5.68 7.65 10.93
N GLY A 30 -5.58 8.95 10.62
CA GLY A 30 -4.95 9.94 11.51
C GLY A 30 -3.42 9.84 11.62
N PHE A 31 -2.74 9.16 10.69
CA PHE A 31 -1.28 9.13 10.64
C PHE A 31 -0.71 10.43 10.08
N HIS A 32 0.33 10.97 10.73
CA HIS A 32 0.98 12.23 10.33
C HIS A 32 2.36 12.05 9.69
N LYS A 33 2.99 10.88 9.87
CA LYS A 33 4.31 10.56 9.34
C LYS A 33 4.36 9.10 8.92
N ALA A 34 4.82 8.85 7.71
CA ALA A 34 5.06 7.51 7.19
C ALA A 34 6.56 7.27 7.00
N LEU A 35 6.99 6.02 7.13
CA LEU A 35 8.30 5.56 6.69
C LEU A 35 8.11 4.84 5.35
N ILE A 36 8.66 5.40 4.28
CA ILE A 36 8.65 4.75 2.98
C ILE A 36 9.75 3.69 2.97
N VAL A 37 9.36 2.42 2.84
CA VAL A 37 10.27 1.29 2.66
C VAL A 37 10.27 0.91 1.19
N THR A 38 11.41 1.11 0.52
CA THR A 38 11.57 0.97 -0.94
C THR A 38 13.03 0.67 -1.29
N ASP A 39 13.31 0.32 -2.53
CA ASP A 39 14.68 0.08 -3.01
C ASP A 39 15.32 1.34 -3.61
N SER A 40 16.63 1.25 -3.89
CA SER A 40 17.40 2.36 -4.45
C SER A 40 16.99 2.72 -5.88
N VAL A 41 16.49 1.76 -6.67
CA VAL A 41 16.12 1.96 -8.07
C VAL A 41 14.86 2.82 -8.15
N LEU A 42 13.83 2.52 -7.37
CA LEU A 42 12.59 3.30 -7.35
C LEU A 42 12.81 4.75 -6.87
N ASN A 43 13.72 4.95 -5.92
CA ASN A 43 14.11 6.29 -5.48
C ASN A 43 14.84 7.06 -6.60
N GLN A 44 15.77 6.41 -7.30
CA GLN A 44 16.48 7.02 -8.44
C GLN A 44 15.56 7.37 -9.61
N LEU A 45 14.53 6.54 -9.85
CA LEU A 45 13.50 6.79 -10.86
C LEU A 45 12.48 7.87 -10.43
N GLY A 46 12.53 8.35 -9.19
CA GLY A 46 11.64 9.39 -8.67
C GLY A 46 10.23 8.90 -8.33
N VAL A 47 10.02 7.58 -8.19
CA VAL A 47 8.73 6.99 -7.79
C VAL A 47 8.44 7.25 -6.31
N CYS A 48 9.48 7.35 -5.50
CA CYS A 48 9.44 7.62 -4.06
C CYS A 48 10.59 8.58 -3.69
N LYS A 49 10.34 9.51 -2.76
CA LYS A 49 11.31 10.47 -2.22
C LYS A 49 10.97 10.83 -0.78
#